data_AF-A0A059LG58-F1
#
_entry.id   AF-A0A059LG58-F1
#
_cell.length_a   1.000
_cell.length_b   1.000
_cell.length_c   1.000
_cell.angle_alpha   90.00
_cell.angle_beta   90.00
_cell.angle_gamma   90.00
#
_symmetry.space_group_name_H-M   'P 1'
#
loop_
_entity.id
_entity.type
_entity.pdbx_description
1 polymer ?
#
loop_
_entity_poly.entity_id
_entity_poly.type
_entity_poly.pdbx_seq_one_letter_code
_entity_poly.pdbx_strand_id
1 'polypeptide(L)'
;YFQLAVEDHRWWWRSFFCGGSTALFFYAYALYYYHLRSDMSGLLQASFYFGYMGIVAWTLFLLLGSIGWAAAGTFVRHIYRAVKLE
;
A
#
# COMPACT_ATOMS: atom_id res chain seq x y z
N TYR A 1 10.42 13.52 -7.76
CA TYR A 1 11.21 14.59 -8.39
C TYR A 1 12.55 14.06 -8.91
N PHE A 2 13.47 13.63 -8.04
CA PHE A 2 14.77 13.04 -8.45
C PHE A 2 14.67 11.88 -9.46
N GLN A 3 13.62 11.06 -9.41
CA GLN A 3 13.41 9.97 -10.37
C GLN A 3 12.90 10.43 -11.75
N LEU A 4 12.14 11.53 -11.81
CA LEU A 4 11.73 12.11 -13.09
C LEU A 4 12.92 12.77 -13.80
N ALA A 5 13.86 13.34 -13.04
CA ALA A 5 15.11 13.90 -13.57
C ALA A 5 16.05 12.82 -14.16
N VAL A 6 15.81 11.54 -13.86
CA VAL A 6 16.58 10.38 -14.34
C VAL A 6 15.84 9.63 -15.47
N GLU A 7 14.75 10.21 -16.03
CA GLU A 7 13.92 9.60 -17.08
C GLU A 7 13.31 8.23 -16.73
N ASP A 8 13.15 7.94 -15.43
CA ASP A 8 12.70 6.62 -14.98
C ASP A 8 11.16 6.53 -15.03
N HIS A 9 10.63 5.97 -16.13
CA HIS A 9 9.19 5.89 -16.43
C HIS A 9 8.42 4.91 -15.51
N ARG A 10 9.10 4.24 -14.57
CA ARG A 10 8.50 3.26 -13.62
C ARG A 10 8.03 3.87 -12.30
N TRP A 11 7.99 5.20 -12.18
CA TRP A 11 7.59 5.96 -10.98
C TRP A 11 6.22 5.56 -10.41
N TRP A 12 5.31 5.09 -11.28
CA TRP A 12 3.95 4.68 -10.91
C TRP A 12 3.92 3.45 -10.01
N TRP A 13 4.71 2.42 -10.30
CA TRP A 13 4.79 1.21 -9.46
C TRP A 13 5.32 1.53 -8.06
N ARG A 14 6.37 2.34 -7.98
CA ARG A 14 6.96 2.73 -6.68
C ARG A 14 6.00 3.53 -5.83
N SER A 15 5.23 4.45 -6.43
CA SER A 15 4.21 5.24 -5.72
C SER A 15 3.08 4.35 -5.18
N PHE A 16 2.66 3.36 -5.98
CA PHE A 16 1.66 2.37 -5.58
C PHE A 16 2.14 1.48 -4.43
N PHE A 17 3.36 0.93 -4.52
CA PHE A 17 3.94 0.11 -3.44
C PHE A 17 4.19 0.90 -2.15
N CYS A 18 4.59 2.16 -2.26
CA CYS A 18 4.77 3.03 -1.10
C CYS A 18 3.44 3.24 -0.36
N GLY A 19 2.36 3.58 -1.08
CA GLY A 19 1.03 3.73 -0.51
C GLY A 19 0.47 2.42 0.06
N GLY A 20 0.67 1.31 -0.64
CA GLY A 20 0.20 -0.01 -0.20
C GLY A 20 0.96 -0.58 1.01
N SER A 21 2.19 -0.16 1.27
CA SER A 21 3.04 -0.72 2.34
C SER A 21 2.41 -0.71 3.73
N THR A 22 1.55 0.26 4.03
CA THR A 22 0.79 0.35 5.29
C THR A 22 -0.05 -0.90 5.56
N ALA A 23 -0.60 -1.53 4.51
CA ALA A 23 -1.39 -2.75 4.66
C ALA A 23 -0.54 -3.97 5.04
N LEU A 24 0.74 -4.01 4.68
CA LEU A 24 1.67 -5.03 5.15
C LEU A 24 1.90 -4.92 6.66
N PHE A 25 2.05 -3.69 7.17
CA PHE A 25 2.16 -3.46 8.62
C PHE A 25 0.90 -3.89 9.36
N PHE A 26 -0.29 -3.61 8.79
CA PHE A 26 -1.55 -4.08 9.34
C PHE A 26 -1.63 -5.61 9.42
N TYR A 27 -1.24 -6.30 8.34
CA TYR A 27 -1.25 -7.76 8.32
C TYR A 27 -0.20 -8.38 9.26
N ALA A 28 0.99 -7.79 9.36
CA ALA A 28 2.01 -8.19 10.33
C ALA A 28 1.53 -8.01 11.77
N TYR A 29 0.78 -6.94 12.05
CA TYR A 29 0.15 -6.73 13.35
C TYR A 29 -0.92 -7.78 13.65
N ALA A 30 -1.72 -8.19 12.65
CA ALA A 30 -2.69 -9.27 12.82
C ALA A 30 -2.01 -10.61 13.16
N LEU A 31 -0.85 -10.92 12.56
CA LEU A 31 -0.03 -12.08 12.91
C LEU A 31 0.46 -12.01 14.37
N TYR A 32 0.99 -10.86 14.78
CA TYR A 32 1.44 -10.62 16.15
C TYR A 32 0.29 -10.79 17.16
N TYR A 33 -0.88 -10.24 16.85
CA TYR A 33 -2.07 -10.34 17.71
C TYR A 33 -2.54 -11.78 17.87
N TYR A 34 -2.54 -12.55 16.79
CA TYR A 34 -2.89 -13.97 16.82
C TYR A 34 -1.94 -14.76 17.75
N HIS A 35 -0.63 -14.53 17.65
CA HIS A 35 0.36 -15.27 18.45
C HIS A 35 0.43 -14.88 19.92
N LEU A 36 0.34 -13.58 20.26
CA LEU A 36 0.58 -13.12 21.64
C LEU A 36 -0.68 -12.91 22.46
N ARG A 37 -1.85 -12.73 21.82
CA ARG A 37 -3.07 -12.31 22.52
C ARG A 37 -4.24 -13.26 22.31
N SER A 38 -4.24 -14.08 21.26
CA SER A 38 -5.39 -14.90 20.94
C SER A 38 -5.31 -16.29 21.58
N ASP A 39 -6.21 -16.56 22.52
CA ASP A 39 -6.52 -17.91 23.02
C ASP A 39 -7.45 -18.66 22.03
N MET A 40 -7.24 -18.47 20.72
CA MET A 40 -8.05 -19.11 19.68
C MET A 40 -7.48 -20.50 19.37
N SER A 41 -8.03 -21.53 20.03
CA SER A 41 -7.65 -22.91 19.81
C SER A 41 -8.41 -23.53 18.64
N GLY A 42 -7.73 -23.76 17.51
CA GLY A 42 -8.26 -24.56 16.40
C GLY A 42 -7.80 -24.11 15.02
N LEU A 43 -7.41 -25.07 14.17
CA LEU A 43 -6.96 -24.82 12.79
C LEU A 43 -8.01 -24.09 11.95
N LEU A 44 -9.28 -24.47 12.09
CA LEU A 44 -10.37 -23.84 11.36
C LEU A 44 -10.53 -22.37 11.75
N GLN A 45 -10.49 -22.06 13.05
CA GLN A 45 -10.60 -20.69 13.56
C GLN A 45 -9.40 -19.82 13.11
N ALA A 46 -8.19 -20.39 13.11
CA ALA A 46 -6.99 -19.75 12.58
C ALA A 46 -7.16 -19.39 11.09
N SER A 47 -7.60 -20.34 10.27
CA SER A 47 -7.76 -20.13 8.83
C SER A 47 -8.78 -19.04 8.50
N PHE A 48 -9.91 -18.97 9.22
CA PHE A 48 -10.90 -17.91 9.03
C PHE A 48 -10.35 -16.55 9.46
N TYR A 49 -9.69 -16.46 10.63
CA TYR A 49 -9.09 -15.21 11.08
C TYR A 49 -8.04 -14.68 10.09
N PHE A 50 -7.09 -15.53 9.67
CA PHE A 50 -6.08 -15.14 8.69
C PHE A 50 -6.68 -14.82 7.32
N GLY A 51 -7.69 -15.56 6.88
CA GLY A 51 -8.43 -15.28 5.65
C GLY A 51 -9.07 -13.89 5.67
N TYR A 52 -9.83 -13.58 6.73
CA TYR A 52 -10.47 -12.26 6.86
C TYR A 52 -9.46 -11.13 6.98
N MET A 53 -8.44 -11.28 7.81
CA MET A 53 -7.37 -10.28 7.96
C MET A 53 -6.58 -10.09 6.66
N GLY A 54 -6.38 -11.16 5.89
CA GLY A 54 -5.74 -11.12 4.58
C GLY A 54 -6.56 -10.37 3.54
N ILE A 55 -7.88 -10.62 3.47
CA ILE A 55 -8.79 -9.88 2.57
C ILE A 55 -8.80 -8.40 2.94
N VAL A 56 -8.89 -8.05 4.23
CA VAL A 56 -8.87 -6.66 4.70
C VAL A 56 -7.53 -5.98 4.40
N ALA A 57 -6.42 -6.65 4.64
CA ALA A 57 -5.11 -6.14 4.26
C ALA A 57 -5.00 -5.93 2.74
N TRP A 58 -5.53 -6.86 1.95
CA TRP A 58 -5.51 -6.74 0.49
C TRP A 58 -6.34 -5.57 -0.02
N THR A 59 -7.55 -5.36 0.52
CA THR A 59 -8.37 -4.20 0.15
C THR A 59 -7.73 -2.88 0.57
N LEU A 60 -7.12 -2.81 1.76
CA LEU A 60 -6.35 -1.65 2.20
C LEU A 60 -5.13 -1.40 1.29
N PHE A 61 -4.42 -2.44 0.88
CA PHE A 61 -3.26 -2.33 -0.01
C PHE A 61 -3.66 -1.70 -1.34
N LEU A 62 -4.75 -2.19 -1.96
CA LEU A 62 -5.26 -1.66 -3.22
C LEU A 62 -5.78 -0.22 -3.06
N LEU A 63 -6.50 0.06 -1.98
CA LEU A 63 -7.08 1.38 -1.72
C LEU A 63 -5.99 2.42 -1.50
N LEU A 64 -5.07 2.21 -0.55
CA LEU A 64 -3.99 3.15 -0.29
C LEU A 64 -2.98 3.23 -1.45
N GLY A 65 -2.72 2.11 -2.13
CA GLY A 65 -1.89 2.08 -3.33
C GLY A 65 -2.48 2.93 -4.46
N SER A 66 -3.80 2.86 -4.69
CA SER A 66 -4.48 3.66 -5.71
C SER A 66 -4.47 5.16 -5.39
N ILE A 67 -4.65 5.53 -4.11
CA ILE A 67 -4.55 6.92 -3.66
C ILE A 67 -3.13 7.45 -3.85
N GLY A 68 -2.11 6.67 -3.46
CA GLY A 68 -0.70 7.04 -3.64
C GLY A 68 -0.32 7.23 -5.11
N TRP A 69 -0.83 6.37 -6.00
CA TRP A 69 -0.66 6.52 -7.45
C TRP A 69 -1.35 7.77 -8.00
N ALA A 70 -2.59 8.03 -7.59
CA ALA A 70 -3.34 9.22 -8.01
C ALA A 70 -2.66 10.52 -7.55
N ALA A 71 -2.21 10.58 -6.30
CA ALA A 71 -1.48 11.73 -5.73
C ALA A 71 -0.14 11.98 -6.44
N ALA A 72 0.61 10.92 -6.74
CA ALA A 72 1.84 11.05 -7.52
C ALA A 72 1.55 11.56 -8.95
N GLY A 73 0.47 11.09 -9.57
CA GLY A 73 0.06 11.50 -10.91
C GLY A 73 -0.36 12.98 -10.99
N THR A 74 -1.10 13.49 -10.00
CA THR A 74 -1.45 14.92 -9.94
C THR A 74 -0.23 15.80 -9.72
N PHE A 75 0.68 15.38 -8.83
CA PHE A 75 1.95 16.07 -8.58
C PHE A 75 2.82 16.19 -9.84
N VAL A 76 2.98 15.09 -10.60
CA VAL A 76 3.74 15.09 -11.85
C VAL A 76 3.12 16.05 -12.88
N ARG A 77 1.79 16.00 -13.08
CA ARG A 77 1.09 16.93 -13.98
C ARG A 77 1.25 18.39 -13.56
N HIS A 78 1.32 18.67 -12.25
CA HIS A 78 1.48 20.02 -11.74
C HIS A 78 2.87 20.59 -12.10
N ILE A 79 3.94 19.80 -11.91
CA ILE A 79 5.31 20.21 -12.28
C ILE A 79 5.43 20.45 -13.79
N TYR A 80 4.94 19.53 -14.62
CA TYR A 80 5.02 19.69 -16.08
C TYR A 80 4.24 20.89 -16.60
N ARG A 81 3.16 21.30 -15.92
CA ARG A 81 2.44 22.54 -16.26
C ARG A 81 3.22 23.79 -15.86
N ALA A 82 3.85 23.79 -14.69
CA ALA A 82 4.66 24.91 -14.22
C ALA A 82 5.87 25.18 -15.13
N VAL A 83 6.59 24.13 -15.55
CA VAL A 83 7.75 24.25 -16.46
C VAL A 83 7.38 24.78 -17.85
N LYS A 84 6.13 24.59 -18.30
CA LYS A 84 5.68 25.07 -19.62
C LYS A 84 5.23 26.54 -19.63
N LEU A 85 5.12 27.15 -18.45
CA LEU A 85 4.76 28.56 -18.27
C LEU A 85 5.99 29.48 -18.17
N GLU A 86 7.17 28.90 -18.04
CA GLU A 86 8.49 29.55 -18.20
C GLU A 86 8.99 29.42 -19.64
#